data_AF-A0A9W6L8D2-F1
#
_entry.id   AF-A0A9W6L8D2-F1
#
_cell.length_a   1.000
_cell.length_b   1.000
_cell.length_c   1.000
_cell.angle_alpha   90.00
_cell.angle_beta   90.00
_cell.angle_gamma   90.00
#
_symmetry.space_group_name_H-M   'P 1'
#
loop_
_entity.id
_entity.type
_entity.pdbx_description
1 polymer ?
#
loop_
_entity_poly.entity_id
_entity_poly.type
_entity_poly.pdbx_seq_one_letter_code
_entity_poly.pdbx_strand_id
1 'polypeptide(L)'
;MATDEPEAAELRKSRIEMPTIEKLLNFIQDRDARLGLVLSVFLLFLLIFVWFSNAYGGLSEGAISGLIRAFGVFLLLATSFVIFFKVIDGSILPQIIVWYFTSLLLLTVSAFWVQAVLRTPTPFLIEARCFVDPWSQGCPLGIPMAQKVEVVPLPTGPPQDLTRPDPRNRVYVQFAGALSRPDVTTVSKKLKDNGWNVQGAEQGGERTAQAVGIDQVRYFHKEDEALAKRLAREYNELAKWKGFDQLAVAFVAGHESRVPVGHLEVWTSVD
;
A
#
# COMPACT_ATOMS: atom_id res chain seq x y z
N MET A 1 -36.95 70.88 -58.21
CA MET A 1 -37.93 69.77 -58.24
C MET A 1 -37.16 68.54 -58.66
N ALA A 2 -36.80 67.69 -57.68
CA ALA A 2 -36.20 66.35 -57.76
C ALA A 2 -35.53 66.13 -56.39
N THR A 3 -36.31 65.59 -55.47
CA THR A 3 -35.90 65.10 -54.14
C THR A 3 -35.90 63.59 -54.25
N ASP A 4 -34.72 62.98 -54.33
CA ASP A 4 -34.56 61.53 -54.25
C ASP A 4 -34.38 61.10 -52.78
N GLU A 5 -35.09 60.02 -52.46
CA GLU A 5 -35.40 59.46 -51.16
C GLU A 5 -34.19 58.95 -50.36
N PRO A 6 -34.25 58.98 -49.02
CA PRO A 6 -33.24 58.32 -48.19
C PRO A 6 -33.49 56.81 -48.08
N GLU A 7 -32.41 56.05 -48.24
CA GLU A 7 -32.24 54.65 -47.82
C GLU A 7 -32.92 54.36 -46.46
N ALA A 8 -34.02 53.62 -46.51
CA ALA A 8 -34.68 53.03 -45.34
C ALA A 8 -34.68 51.50 -45.45
N ALA A 9 -33.56 50.91 -45.86
CA ALA A 9 -33.33 49.48 -45.84
C ALA A 9 -32.50 49.09 -44.61
N GLU A 10 -32.89 47.99 -43.97
CA GLU A 10 -32.14 47.26 -42.93
C GLU A 10 -32.17 47.78 -41.48
N LEU A 11 -33.37 47.92 -40.94
CA LEU A 11 -33.63 47.63 -39.53
C LEU A 11 -34.71 46.53 -39.41
N ARG A 12 -34.48 45.38 -40.08
CA ARG A 12 -35.14 44.12 -39.71
C ARG A 12 -34.57 43.68 -38.37
N LYS A 13 -35.06 44.33 -37.32
CA LYS A 13 -34.92 43.95 -35.92
C LYS A 13 -35.28 42.47 -35.81
N SER A 14 -34.28 41.61 -35.78
CA SER A 14 -34.42 40.19 -35.48
C SER A 14 -35.07 40.11 -34.10
N ARG A 15 -36.40 39.97 -34.08
CA ARG A 15 -37.15 39.78 -32.86
C ARG A 15 -36.69 38.40 -32.35
N ILE A 16 -35.74 38.41 -31.43
CA ILE A 16 -35.29 37.22 -30.72
C ILE A 16 -36.52 36.76 -29.94
N GLU A 17 -37.28 35.84 -30.51
CA GLU A 17 -38.34 35.15 -29.78
C GLU A 17 -37.65 34.40 -28.67
N MET A 18 -37.84 34.88 -27.44
CA MET A 18 -37.36 34.15 -26.28
C MET A 18 -38.09 32.81 -26.25
N PRO A 19 -37.35 31.68 -26.19
CA PRO A 19 -37.98 30.37 -26.07
C PRO A 19 -38.85 30.35 -24.82
N THR A 20 -40.02 29.72 -24.94
CA THR A 20 -40.94 29.53 -23.82
C THR A 20 -40.24 28.77 -22.69
N ILE A 21 -40.61 29.10 -21.44
CA ILE A 21 -40.01 28.52 -20.22
C ILE A 21 -40.03 26.99 -20.25
N GLU A 22 -41.08 26.38 -20.83
CA GLU A 22 -41.18 24.93 -21.02
C GLU A 22 -40.10 24.35 -21.94
N LYS A 23 -39.76 25.03 -23.05
CA LYS A 23 -38.66 24.61 -23.94
C LYS A 23 -37.31 24.74 -23.25
N LEU A 24 -37.13 25.77 -22.41
CA LEU A 24 -35.92 25.98 -21.62
C LEU A 24 -35.74 24.89 -20.55
N LEU A 25 -36.81 24.53 -19.84
CA LEU A 25 -36.81 23.46 -18.84
C LEU A 25 -36.50 22.09 -19.46
N ASN A 26 -37.17 21.74 -20.58
CA ASN A 26 -36.90 20.48 -21.27
C ASN A 26 -35.47 20.40 -21.83
N PHE A 27 -34.90 21.52 -22.25
CA PHE A 27 -33.51 21.59 -22.74
C PHE A 27 -32.49 21.39 -21.61
N ILE A 28 -32.76 21.94 -20.42
CA ILE A 28 -31.91 21.76 -19.23
C ILE A 28 -31.96 20.29 -18.77
N GLN A 29 -33.17 19.70 -18.70
CA GLN A 29 -33.36 18.31 -18.27
C GLN A 29 -32.64 17.30 -19.18
N ASP A 30 -32.66 17.50 -20.50
CA ASP A 30 -31.97 16.63 -21.46
C ASP A 30 -30.43 16.76 -21.36
N ARG A 31 -29.92 17.97 -21.10
CA ARG A 31 -28.47 18.18 -20.90
C ARG A 31 -27.95 17.52 -19.63
N ASP A 32 -28.71 17.56 -18.55
CA ASP A 32 -28.31 16.94 -17.29
C ASP A 32 -28.39 15.41 -17.35
N ALA A 33 -29.38 14.85 -18.05
CA ALA A 33 -29.48 13.41 -18.29
C ALA A 33 -28.27 12.87 -19.08
N ARG A 34 -27.84 13.58 -20.12
CA ARG A 34 -26.65 13.22 -20.91
C ARG A 34 -25.38 13.28 -20.08
N LEU A 35 -25.25 14.28 -19.21
CA LEU A 35 -24.09 14.42 -18.32
C LEU A 35 -24.04 13.27 -17.30
N GLY A 36 -25.18 12.93 -16.68
CA GLY A 36 -25.28 11.82 -15.74
C GLY A 36 -24.92 10.48 -16.39
N LEU A 37 -25.35 10.27 -17.65
CA LEU A 37 -24.99 9.09 -18.42
C LEU A 37 -23.49 9.02 -18.70
N VAL A 38 -22.85 10.11 -19.13
CA VAL A 38 -21.41 10.18 -19.37
C VAL A 38 -20.62 9.88 -18.09
N LEU A 39 -21.04 10.46 -16.96
CA LEU A 39 -20.38 10.24 -15.66
C LEU A 39 -20.51 8.78 -15.19
N SER A 40 -21.69 8.18 -15.39
CA SER A 40 -21.97 6.79 -15.01
C SER A 40 -21.16 5.80 -15.84
N VAL A 41 -21.06 6.02 -17.15
CA VAL A 41 -20.22 5.20 -18.05
C VAL A 41 -18.75 5.31 -17.66
N PHE A 42 -18.28 6.51 -17.29
CA PHE A 42 -16.91 6.72 -16.84
C PHE A 42 -16.59 6.00 -15.52
N LEU A 43 -17.49 6.10 -14.53
CA LEU A 43 -17.37 5.37 -13.26
C LEU A 43 -17.34 3.85 -13.48
N LEU A 44 -18.18 3.33 -14.37
CA LEU A 44 -18.16 1.92 -14.73
C LEU A 44 -16.81 1.51 -15.32
N PHE A 45 -16.23 2.34 -16.18
CA PHE A 45 -14.91 2.10 -16.78
C PHE A 45 -13.80 2.07 -15.72
N LEU A 46 -13.83 3.00 -14.75
CA LEU A 46 -12.91 3.01 -13.61
C LEU A 46 -13.06 1.75 -12.73
N LEU A 47 -14.28 1.30 -12.46
CA LEU A 47 -14.52 0.09 -11.68
C LEU A 47 -14.00 -1.17 -12.38
N ILE A 48 -14.26 -1.30 -13.68
CA ILE A 48 -13.73 -2.40 -14.51
C ILE A 48 -12.21 -2.37 -14.49
N PHE A 49 -11.61 -1.19 -14.61
CA PHE A 49 -10.16 -1.01 -14.59
C PHE A 49 -9.53 -1.40 -13.25
N VAL A 50 -10.08 -0.95 -12.12
CA VAL A 50 -9.62 -1.33 -10.77
C VAL A 50 -9.74 -2.84 -10.60
N TRP A 51 -10.87 -3.43 -11.00
CA TRP A 51 -11.08 -4.88 -10.95
C TRP A 51 -10.01 -5.63 -11.76
N PHE A 52 -9.75 -5.20 -12.99
CA PHE A 52 -8.73 -5.81 -13.85
C PHE A 52 -7.32 -5.66 -13.25
N SER A 53 -7.00 -4.49 -12.68
CA SER A 53 -5.71 -4.26 -12.02
C SER A 53 -5.49 -5.16 -10.81
N ASN A 54 -6.54 -5.46 -10.03
CA ASN A 54 -6.46 -6.39 -8.90
C ASN A 54 -6.40 -7.85 -9.35
N ALA A 55 -7.19 -8.23 -10.36
CA ALA A 55 -7.23 -9.60 -10.87
C ALA A 55 -5.90 -10.02 -11.50
N TYR A 56 -5.20 -9.09 -12.16
CA TYR A 56 -3.97 -9.38 -12.91
C TYR A 56 -2.69 -8.78 -12.30
N GLY A 57 -2.79 -8.02 -11.21
CA GLY A 57 -1.68 -7.32 -10.57
C GLY A 57 -0.58 -8.20 -9.96
N GLY A 58 -0.80 -9.52 -9.85
CA GLY A 58 0.22 -10.47 -9.37
C GLY A 58 1.17 -11.00 -10.46
N LEU A 59 0.90 -10.75 -11.75
CA LEU A 59 1.61 -11.43 -12.86
C LEU A 59 2.68 -10.57 -13.56
N SER A 60 2.81 -9.27 -13.25
CA SER A 60 3.90 -8.47 -13.83
C SER A 60 4.35 -7.33 -12.91
N GLU A 61 5.47 -7.51 -12.22
CA GLU A 61 6.23 -6.45 -11.53
C GLU A 61 6.95 -5.48 -12.51
N GLY A 62 6.64 -5.55 -13.80
CA GLY A 62 7.24 -4.71 -14.85
C GLY A 62 6.44 -3.43 -15.15
N ALA A 63 7.11 -2.52 -15.86
CA ALA A 63 6.74 -1.14 -16.28
C ALA A 63 5.25 -0.83 -16.58
N ILE A 64 4.43 -1.84 -16.89
CA ILE A 64 2.99 -1.73 -17.14
C ILE A 64 2.23 -1.27 -15.88
N SER A 65 2.63 -1.74 -14.68
CA SER A 65 2.04 -1.32 -13.39
C SER A 65 2.18 0.20 -13.15
N GLY A 66 3.36 0.76 -13.49
CA GLY A 66 3.61 2.20 -13.39
C GLY A 66 2.78 3.02 -14.38
N LEU A 67 2.63 2.53 -15.60
CA LEU A 67 1.89 3.20 -16.67
C LEU A 67 0.38 3.23 -16.37
N ILE A 68 -0.16 2.14 -15.81
CA ILE A 68 -1.53 2.01 -15.33
C ILE A 68 -1.81 2.98 -14.17
N ARG A 69 -0.89 3.11 -13.21
CA ARG A 69 -1.03 4.09 -12.10
C ARG A 69 -0.97 5.54 -12.60
N ALA A 70 -0.04 5.86 -13.49
CA ALA A 70 0.08 7.20 -14.06
C ALA A 70 -1.17 7.60 -14.84
N PHE A 71 -1.75 6.68 -15.62
CA PHE A 71 -2.97 6.94 -16.38
C PHE A 71 -4.20 7.10 -15.48
N GLY A 72 -4.30 6.32 -14.38
CA GLY A 72 -5.38 6.47 -13.39
C GLY A 72 -5.37 7.83 -12.69
N VAL A 73 -4.17 8.34 -12.32
CA VAL A 73 -4.02 9.67 -11.71
C VAL A 73 -4.40 10.78 -12.69
N PHE A 74 -3.98 10.66 -13.96
CA PHE A 74 -4.35 11.62 -15.00
C PHE A 74 -5.86 11.68 -15.22
N LEU A 75 -6.53 10.52 -15.26
CA LEU A 75 -7.98 10.46 -15.39
C LEU A 75 -8.69 11.09 -14.20
N LEU A 76 -8.27 10.82 -12.96
CA LEU A 76 -8.84 11.44 -11.76
C LEU A 76 -8.68 12.97 -11.73
N LEU A 77 -7.51 13.47 -12.15
CA LEU A 77 -7.27 14.91 -12.27
C LEU A 77 -8.16 15.53 -13.34
N ALA A 78 -8.33 14.88 -14.49
CA ALA A 78 -9.21 15.34 -15.55
C ALA A 78 -10.68 15.40 -15.11
N THR A 79 -11.19 14.37 -14.41
CA THR A 79 -12.57 14.41 -13.87
C THR A 79 -12.73 15.48 -12.80
N SER A 80 -11.76 15.62 -11.90
CA SER A 80 -11.78 16.67 -10.86
C SER A 80 -11.79 18.06 -11.47
N PHE A 81 -11.05 18.28 -12.55
CA PHE A 81 -11.03 19.54 -13.28
C PHE A 81 -12.38 19.83 -13.95
N VAL A 82 -13.01 18.84 -14.60
CA VAL A 82 -14.34 19.01 -15.21
C VAL A 82 -15.40 19.34 -14.16
N ILE A 83 -15.36 18.70 -13.00
CA ILE A 83 -16.26 19.00 -11.87
C ILE A 83 -16.00 20.43 -11.37
N PHE A 84 -14.74 20.82 -11.19
CA PHE A 84 -14.35 22.15 -10.72
C PHE A 84 -14.84 23.28 -11.65
N PHE A 85 -14.67 23.14 -12.96
CA PHE A 85 -15.14 24.15 -13.93
C PHE A 85 -16.67 24.25 -13.96
N LYS A 86 -17.40 23.16 -13.71
CA LYS A 86 -18.86 23.19 -13.61
C LYS A 86 -19.38 23.77 -12.30
N VAL A 87 -18.60 23.69 -11.21
CA VAL A 87 -18.94 24.30 -9.90
C VAL A 87 -18.94 25.83 -9.98
N ILE A 88 -18.08 26.41 -10.82
CA ILE A 88 -17.94 27.87 -10.97
C ILE A 88 -19.20 28.52 -11.58
N ASP A 89 -20.03 27.77 -12.31
CA ASP A 89 -21.23 28.31 -12.99
C ASP A 89 -22.50 28.42 -12.10
N GLY A 90 -22.36 28.29 -10.77
CA GLY A 90 -23.31 28.79 -9.76
C GLY A 90 -24.68 28.08 -9.61
N SER A 91 -25.20 27.38 -10.63
CA SER A 91 -26.55 26.79 -10.60
C SER A 91 -26.61 25.31 -10.22
N ILE A 92 -25.48 24.60 -10.12
CA ILE A 92 -25.41 23.13 -10.05
C ILE A 92 -24.79 22.62 -8.73
N LEU A 93 -24.37 23.52 -7.84
CA LEU A 93 -23.68 23.18 -6.57
C LEU A 93 -24.40 22.10 -5.73
N PRO A 94 -25.74 22.16 -5.51
CA PRO A 94 -26.42 21.18 -4.67
C PRO A 94 -26.40 19.77 -5.29
N GLN A 95 -26.55 19.69 -6.62
CA GLN A 95 -26.55 18.40 -7.32
C GLN A 95 -25.14 17.79 -7.32
N ILE A 96 -24.09 18.60 -7.53
CA ILE A 96 -22.70 18.12 -7.49
C ILE A 96 -22.35 17.58 -6.10
N ILE A 97 -22.79 18.25 -5.03
CA ILE A 97 -22.60 17.78 -3.65
C ILE A 97 -23.29 16.42 -3.46
N VAL A 98 -24.55 16.27 -3.86
CA VAL A 98 -25.28 15.01 -3.73
C VAL A 98 -24.62 13.87 -4.53
N TRP A 99 -24.20 14.14 -5.76
CA TRP A 99 -23.49 13.15 -6.58
C TRP A 99 -22.15 12.75 -5.98
N TYR A 100 -21.37 13.71 -5.47
CA TYR A 100 -20.09 13.45 -4.82
C TYR A 100 -20.26 12.54 -3.58
N PHE A 101 -21.19 12.88 -2.68
CA PHE A 101 -21.44 12.05 -1.49
C PHE A 101 -22.00 10.68 -1.84
N THR A 102 -22.85 10.58 -2.87
CA THR A 102 -23.39 9.31 -3.35
C THR A 102 -22.29 8.42 -3.94
N SER A 103 -21.39 8.98 -4.77
CA SER A 103 -20.24 8.25 -5.31
C SER A 103 -19.27 7.82 -4.22
N LEU A 104 -19.01 8.69 -3.23
CA LEU A 104 -18.17 8.36 -2.09
C LEU A 104 -18.76 7.20 -1.28
N LEU A 105 -20.07 7.26 -0.96
CA LEU A 105 -20.77 6.20 -0.25
C LEU A 105 -20.70 4.87 -1.03
N LEU A 106 -21.02 4.90 -2.33
CA LEU A 106 -20.98 3.70 -3.18
C LEU A 106 -19.57 3.10 -3.25
N LEU A 107 -18.53 3.92 -3.40
CA LEU A 107 -17.15 3.46 -3.41
C LEU A 107 -16.78 2.81 -2.07
N THR A 108 -17.26 3.38 -0.96
CA THR A 108 -17.02 2.85 0.39
C THR A 108 -17.69 1.49 0.58
N VAL A 109 -18.98 1.38 0.22
CA VAL A 109 -19.73 0.10 0.29
C VAL A 109 -19.12 -0.95 -0.63
N SER A 110 -18.68 -0.56 -1.83
CA SER A 110 -18.02 -1.45 -2.79
C SER A 110 -16.72 -2.01 -2.21
N ALA A 111 -15.91 -1.16 -1.57
CA ALA A 111 -14.68 -1.57 -0.93
C ALA A 111 -14.94 -2.60 0.19
N PHE A 112 -15.93 -2.34 1.06
CA PHE A 112 -16.34 -3.30 2.10
C PHE A 112 -16.86 -4.62 1.53
N TRP A 113 -17.64 -4.57 0.44
CA TRP A 113 -18.21 -5.77 -0.18
C TRP A 113 -17.13 -6.64 -0.82
N VAL A 114 -16.18 -6.02 -1.54
CA VAL A 114 -15.02 -6.70 -2.13
C VAL A 114 -14.17 -7.36 -1.03
N GLN A 115 -13.96 -6.69 0.11
CA GLN A 115 -13.27 -7.30 1.25
C GLN A 115 -14.02 -8.54 1.80
N ALA A 116 -15.34 -8.41 2.01
CA ALA A 116 -16.16 -9.48 2.55
C ALA A 116 -16.16 -10.72 1.66
N VAL A 117 -16.21 -10.53 0.33
CA VAL A 117 -16.22 -11.64 -0.64
C VAL A 117 -14.85 -12.27 -0.80
N LEU A 118 -13.80 -11.46 -0.96
CA LEU A 118 -12.47 -12.00 -1.22
C LEU A 118 -11.88 -12.72 0.00
N ARG A 119 -12.37 -12.44 1.22
CA ARG A 119 -11.81 -12.94 2.50
C ARG A 119 -10.30 -12.74 2.63
N THR A 120 -9.71 -11.95 1.74
CA THR A 120 -8.31 -11.61 1.74
C THR A 120 -8.14 -10.44 2.71
N PRO A 121 -7.30 -10.56 3.74
CA PRO A 121 -6.85 -9.39 4.47
C PRO A 121 -6.10 -8.51 3.47
N THR A 122 -6.79 -7.50 2.92
CA THR A 122 -6.17 -6.54 2.01
C THR A 122 -5.18 -5.74 2.86
N PRO A 123 -3.86 -5.79 2.59
CA PRO A 123 -2.85 -5.17 3.44
C PRO A 123 -2.90 -3.63 3.45
N PHE A 124 -3.83 -3.02 2.71
CA PHE A 124 -3.93 -1.58 2.48
C PHE A 124 -5.14 -0.92 3.11
N LEU A 125 -6.10 -1.69 3.66
CA LEU A 125 -7.22 -1.10 4.38
C LEU A 125 -6.85 -0.98 5.86
N ILE A 126 -6.27 0.18 6.14
CA ILE A 126 -6.09 0.79 7.46
C ILE A 126 -7.28 0.38 8.34
N GLU A 127 -7.04 -0.41 9.40
CA GLU A 127 -8.09 -0.84 10.31
C GLU A 127 -8.88 0.39 10.78
N ALA A 128 -10.21 0.29 10.94
CA ALA A 128 -11.04 1.45 11.27
C ALA A 128 -10.55 2.22 12.51
N ARG A 129 -9.92 1.54 13.48
CA ARG A 129 -9.26 2.15 14.64
C ARG A 129 -8.16 3.16 14.27
N CYS A 130 -7.45 2.92 13.18
CA CYS A 130 -6.39 3.78 12.65
C CYS A 130 -6.91 5.03 11.93
N PHE A 131 -8.18 5.08 11.55
CA PHE A 131 -8.79 6.33 11.07
C PHE A 131 -9.15 7.27 12.23
N VAL A 132 -9.51 6.71 13.38
CA VAL A 132 -9.88 7.46 14.58
C VAL A 132 -8.64 7.89 15.37
N ASP A 133 -7.64 7.00 15.45
CA ASP A 133 -6.35 7.26 16.06
C ASP A 133 -5.21 6.80 15.13
N PRO A 134 -4.77 7.67 14.20
CA PRO A 134 -3.74 7.34 13.22
C PRO A 134 -2.38 7.05 13.87
N TRP A 135 -2.20 7.39 15.15
CA TRP A 135 -0.97 7.18 15.91
C TRP A 135 -0.97 5.91 16.76
N SER A 136 -2.07 5.15 16.77
CA SER A 136 -2.15 3.91 17.53
C SER A 136 -1.21 2.82 16.97
N GLN A 137 -0.66 1.99 17.88
CA GLN A 137 0.29 0.93 17.52
C GLN A 137 -0.37 -0.08 16.55
N GLY A 138 0.28 -0.31 15.40
CA GLY A 138 -0.18 -1.19 14.33
C GLY A 138 -0.78 -0.45 13.13
N CYS A 139 -0.92 0.88 13.20
CA CYS A 139 -1.42 1.70 12.11
C CYS A 139 -0.28 2.17 11.18
N PRO A 140 -0.45 2.14 9.86
CA PRO A 140 0.62 2.43 8.90
C PRO A 140 1.13 3.88 8.92
N LEU A 141 0.38 4.79 9.55
CA LEU A 141 0.76 6.20 9.71
C LEU A 141 1.33 6.50 11.13
N GLY A 142 1.16 5.57 12.07
CA GLY A 142 1.39 5.83 13.50
C GLY A 142 2.69 5.30 14.07
N ILE A 143 3.43 4.49 13.31
CA ILE A 143 4.74 4.02 13.71
C ILE A 143 5.71 4.33 12.57
N PRO A 144 6.83 5.05 12.80
CA PRO A 144 7.94 4.93 11.86
C PRO A 144 8.21 3.44 11.69
N MET A 145 8.26 2.91 10.46
CA MET A 145 8.56 1.48 10.25
C MET A 145 9.91 1.06 10.89
N ALA A 146 10.72 2.04 11.27
CA ALA A 146 11.70 1.91 12.34
C ALA A 146 11.02 2.08 13.72
N GLN A 147 10.31 1.06 14.21
CA GLN A 147 10.18 0.93 15.67
C GLN A 147 11.63 0.95 16.15
N LYS A 148 11.99 1.94 16.99
CA LYS A 148 13.35 2.06 17.52
C LYS A 148 13.62 0.79 18.31
N VAL A 149 14.19 -0.20 17.64
CA VAL A 149 14.59 -1.45 18.23
C VAL A 149 15.62 -1.06 19.26
N GLU A 150 15.29 -1.29 20.52
CA GLU A 150 16.27 -1.18 21.58
C GLU A 150 17.30 -2.26 21.31
N VAL A 151 18.41 -1.86 20.67
CA VAL A 151 19.55 -2.75 20.41
C VAL A 151 20.11 -3.10 21.78
N VAL A 152 19.68 -4.24 22.32
CA VAL A 152 20.25 -4.76 23.55
C VAL A 152 21.69 -5.16 23.20
N PRO A 153 22.71 -4.48 23.77
CA PRO A 153 24.10 -4.81 23.46
C PRO A 153 24.34 -6.28 23.78
N LEU A 154 25.06 -7.00 22.90
CA LEU A 154 25.38 -8.40 23.16
C LEU A 154 26.06 -8.50 24.54
N PRO A 155 25.59 -9.39 25.44
CA PRO A 155 26.21 -9.54 26.73
C PRO A 155 27.66 -10.03 26.54
N THR A 156 28.60 -9.24 27.06
CA THR A 156 30.06 -9.46 27.02
C THR A 156 30.54 -10.59 27.95
N GLY A 157 29.63 -11.26 28.63
CA GLY A 157 29.94 -12.40 29.49
C GLY A 157 30.30 -13.68 28.71
N PRO A 158 30.99 -14.63 29.36
CA PRO A 158 31.26 -15.95 28.80
C PRO A 158 29.94 -16.67 28.46
N PRO A 159 29.93 -17.56 27.44
CA PRO A 159 28.71 -18.24 26.99
C PRO A 159 28.05 -18.97 28.17
N GLN A 160 26.88 -18.50 28.60
CA GLN A 160 26.08 -19.20 29.60
C GLN A 160 25.46 -20.44 28.95
N ASP A 161 25.90 -21.59 29.45
CA ASP A 161 25.43 -22.96 29.23
C ASP A 161 25.13 -23.38 27.78
N LEU A 162 26.02 -24.24 27.25
CA LEU A 162 26.04 -24.80 25.89
C LEU A 162 24.94 -25.83 25.61
N THR A 163 23.82 -25.78 26.32
CA THR A 163 22.72 -26.74 26.10
C THR A 163 22.23 -26.58 24.67
N ARG A 164 22.32 -27.64 23.85
CA ARG A 164 21.89 -27.63 22.44
C ARG A 164 20.51 -26.98 22.27
N PRO A 165 20.29 -26.12 21.25
CA PRO A 165 18.97 -25.52 21.02
C PRO A 165 17.89 -26.60 20.93
N ASP A 166 16.72 -26.36 21.53
CA ASP A 166 15.58 -27.28 21.42
C ASP A 166 15.18 -27.38 19.93
N PRO A 167 15.04 -28.59 19.36
CA PRO A 167 14.65 -28.76 17.96
C PRO A 167 13.27 -28.16 17.61
N ARG A 168 12.43 -27.86 18.61
CA ARG A 168 11.16 -27.13 18.43
C ARG A 168 11.37 -25.67 18.05
N ASN A 169 12.53 -25.09 18.36
CA ASN A 169 12.84 -23.69 18.09
C ASN A 169 13.20 -23.51 16.62
N ARG A 170 12.33 -22.85 15.86
CA ARG A 170 12.49 -22.66 14.41
C ARG A 170 13.19 -21.34 14.12
N VAL A 171 14.21 -21.40 13.28
CA VAL A 171 14.93 -20.21 12.82
C VAL A 171 14.64 -19.98 11.34
N TYR A 172 14.14 -18.80 11.00
CA TYR A 172 13.93 -18.36 9.62
C TYR A 172 14.99 -17.33 9.25
N VAL A 173 15.49 -17.36 8.01
CA VAL A 173 16.53 -16.41 7.56
C VAL A 173 15.97 -15.62 6.38
N GLN A 174 15.99 -14.30 6.50
CA GLN A 174 15.65 -13.33 5.46
C GLN A 174 16.88 -12.49 5.14
N PHE A 175 17.19 -12.32 3.85
CA PHE A 175 18.36 -11.52 3.45
C PHE A 175 18.12 -10.61 2.25
N ALA A 176 18.92 -9.55 2.15
CA ALA A 176 18.87 -8.59 1.05
C ALA A 176 20.25 -8.02 0.67
N GLY A 177 20.26 -7.05 -0.25
CA GLY A 177 21.45 -6.30 -0.64
C GLY A 177 22.44 -7.11 -1.49
N ALA A 178 23.72 -6.82 -1.31
CA ALA A 178 24.86 -7.44 -1.98
C ALA A 178 25.18 -8.86 -1.47
N LEU A 179 24.49 -9.34 -0.42
CA LEU A 179 24.66 -10.71 0.07
C LEU A 179 24.32 -11.74 -1.01
N SER A 180 25.27 -12.64 -1.25
CA SER A 180 25.08 -13.75 -2.17
C SER A 180 24.31 -14.88 -1.46
N ARG A 181 23.40 -15.54 -2.19
CA ARG A 181 22.69 -16.71 -1.67
C ARG A 181 23.65 -17.81 -1.20
N PRO A 182 24.74 -18.15 -1.93
CA PRO A 182 25.72 -19.14 -1.47
C PRO A 182 26.31 -18.84 -0.10
N ASP A 183 26.63 -17.57 0.18
CA ASP A 183 27.18 -17.14 1.46
C ASP A 183 26.19 -17.40 2.61
N VAL A 184 24.95 -16.94 2.44
CA VAL A 184 23.88 -17.13 3.44
C VAL A 184 23.56 -18.61 3.63
N THR A 185 23.57 -19.42 2.56
CA THR A 185 23.45 -20.88 2.62
C THR A 185 24.58 -21.49 3.46
N THR A 186 25.83 -21.06 3.28
CA THR A 186 26.95 -21.59 4.07
C THR A 186 26.77 -21.32 5.56
N VAL A 187 26.36 -20.11 5.96
CA VAL A 187 26.09 -19.79 7.37
C VAL A 187 24.90 -20.58 7.90
N SER A 188 23.81 -20.68 7.12
CA SER A 188 22.60 -21.41 7.52
C SER A 188 22.86 -22.90 7.75
N LYS A 189 23.69 -23.52 6.92
CA LYS A 189 24.13 -24.92 7.10
C LYS A 189 24.95 -25.10 8.37
N LYS A 190 25.90 -24.21 8.63
CA LYS A 190 26.71 -24.28 9.87
C LYS A 190 25.86 -24.09 11.13
N LEU A 191 24.86 -23.21 11.11
CA LEU A 191 23.90 -23.09 12.21
C LEU A 191 23.11 -24.39 12.41
N LYS A 192 22.66 -25.02 11.32
CA LYS A 192 22.01 -26.33 11.39
C LYS A 192 22.93 -27.41 11.97
N ASP A 193 24.21 -27.42 11.59
CA ASP A 193 25.22 -28.33 12.14
C ASP A 193 25.47 -28.08 13.63
N ASN A 194 25.37 -26.83 14.09
CA ASN A 194 25.37 -26.46 15.52
C ASN A 194 24.08 -26.85 16.27
N GLY A 195 23.11 -27.46 15.59
CA GLY A 195 21.88 -28.00 16.19
C GLY A 195 20.66 -27.09 16.10
N TRP A 196 20.74 -25.94 15.41
CA TRP A 196 19.57 -25.08 15.19
C TRP A 196 18.62 -25.69 14.14
N ASN A 197 17.31 -25.56 14.36
CA ASN A 197 16.31 -25.95 13.37
C ASN A 197 16.04 -24.82 12.35
N VAL A 198 17.04 -24.57 11.49
CA VAL A 198 17.00 -23.52 10.46
C VAL A 198 16.13 -23.95 9.28
N GLN A 199 15.04 -23.22 9.07
CA GLN A 199 14.11 -23.45 7.96
C GLN A 199 14.77 -23.03 6.65
N GLY A 200 14.80 -23.95 5.68
CA GLY A 200 15.41 -23.69 4.38
C GLY A 200 16.94 -23.54 4.41
N ALA A 201 17.62 -24.19 5.36
CA ALA A 201 19.08 -24.10 5.49
C ALA A 201 19.86 -24.45 4.22
N GLU A 202 19.33 -25.38 3.42
CA GLU A 202 19.95 -25.79 2.15
C GLU A 202 19.82 -24.73 1.05
N GLN A 203 18.85 -23.83 1.18
CA GLN A 203 18.55 -22.76 0.22
C GLN A 203 19.06 -21.38 0.69
N GLY A 204 19.56 -21.27 1.93
CA GLY A 204 20.03 -20.02 2.52
C GLY A 204 18.91 -19.06 2.92
N GLY A 205 17.69 -19.59 3.16
CA GLY A 205 16.53 -18.77 3.51
C GLY A 205 15.92 -18.00 2.34
N GLU A 206 15.16 -16.96 2.66
CA GLU A 206 14.37 -16.17 1.72
C GLU A 206 15.08 -14.85 1.38
N ARG A 207 15.20 -14.55 0.08
CA ARG A 207 15.70 -13.22 -0.35
C ARG A 207 14.51 -12.29 -0.46
N THR A 208 14.50 -11.19 0.28
CA THR A 208 13.38 -10.25 0.33
C THR A 208 13.86 -8.82 0.36
N ALA A 209 13.21 -7.93 -0.40
CA ALA A 209 13.53 -6.50 -0.40
C ALA A 209 13.30 -5.84 0.97
N GLN A 210 12.48 -6.46 1.83
CA GLN A 210 12.19 -5.96 3.17
C GLN A 210 13.37 -6.08 4.14
N ALA A 211 14.39 -6.89 3.82
CA ALA A 211 15.57 -7.06 4.67
C ALA A 211 16.68 -6.05 4.41
N VAL A 212 16.51 -5.13 3.45
CA VAL A 212 17.52 -4.09 3.16
C VAL A 212 17.70 -3.16 4.36
N GLY A 213 18.94 -2.98 4.79
CA GLY A 213 19.33 -2.14 5.93
C GLY A 213 18.93 -2.71 7.29
N ILE A 214 18.66 -4.02 7.38
CA ILE A 214 18.22 -4.69 8.60
C ILE A 214 19.22 -5.79 8.96
N ASP A 215 19.91 -5.62 10.09
CA ASP A 215 20.85 -6.60 10.65
C ASP A 215 20.45 -6.95 12.09
N GLN A 216 19.49 -7.85 12.23
CA GLN A 216 18.97 -8.25 13.56
C GLN A 216 18.41 -9.67 13.61
N VAL A 217 18.47 -10.26 14.79
CA VAL A 217 17.68 -11.43 15.18
C VAL A 217 16.41 -10.95 15.89
N ARG A 218 15.26 -11.22 15.30
CA ARG A 218 13.94 -10.93 15.85
C ARG A 218 13.40 -12.11 16.64
N TYR A 219 12.78 -11.79 17.78
CA TYR A 219 12.05 -12.73 18.61
C TYR A 219 10.71 -12.14 19.03
N PHE A 220 9.73 -13.01 19.26
CA PHE A 220 8.33 -12.59 19.40
C PHE A 220 7.79 -12.82 20.81
N HIS A 221 8.42 -13.67 21.62
CA HIS A 221 8.03 -13.92 23.01
C HIS A 221 9.16 -13.56 23.96
N LYS A 222 8.87 -12.93 25.11
CA LYS A 222 9.92 -12.49 26.05
C LYS A 222 10.83 -13.62 26.53
N GLU A 223 10.29 -14.83 26.66
CA GLU A 223 11.06 -16.03 27.03
C GLU A 223 12.11 -16.47 25.98
N ASP A 224 11.97 -16.04 24.73
CA ASP A 224 12.92 -16.35 23.65
C ASP A 224 14.13 -15.40 23.61
N GLU A 225 14.21 -14.38 24.49
CA GLU A 225 15.26 -13.36 24.45
C GLU A 225 16.67 -13.96 24.58
N ALA A 226 16.86 -14.89 25.53
CA ALA A 226 18.16 -15.54 25.74
C ALA A 226 18.56 -16.38 24.51
N LEU A 227 17.59 -17.04 23.89
CA LEU A 227 17.79 -17.85 22.69
C LEU A 227 18.15 -16.97 21.49
N ALA A 228 17.46 -15.84 21.32
CA ALA A 228 17.75 -14.85 20.27
C ALA A 228 19.16 -14.26 20.40
N LYS A 229 19.57 -13.90 21.63
CA LYS A 229 20.95 -13.42 21.93
C LYS A 229 22.00 -14.46 21.59
N ARG A 230 21.72 -15.73 21.87
CA ARG A 230 22.62 -16.83 21.51
C ARG A 230 22.70 -16.99 20.00
N LEU A 231 21.57 -17.01 19.30
CA LEU A 231 21.52 -17.12 17.85
C LEU A 231 22.29 -15.98 17.17
N ALA A 232 22.10 -14.73 17.63
CA ALA A 232 22.82 -13.57 17.10
C ALA A 232 24.34 -13.71 17.26
N ARG A 233 24.81 -14.17 18.43
CA ARG A 233 26.23 -14.43 18.69
C ARG A 233 26.80 -15.48 17.75
N GLU A 234 26.15 -16.65 17.66
CA GLU A 234 26.61 -17.73 16.78
C GLU A 234 26.58 -17.30 15.30
N TYR A 235 25.54 -16.58 14.87
CA TYR A 235 25.47 -16.04 13.52
C TYR A 235 26.63 -15.07 13.24
N ASN A 236 26.91 -14.14 14.15
CA ASN A 236 28.00 -13.17 14.02
C ASN A 236 29.39 -13.84 13.99
N GLU A 237 29.58 -14.98 14.64
CA GLU A 237 30.83 -15.75 14.57
C GLU A 237 31.01 -16.45 13.21
N LEU A 238 29.89 -16.88 12.60
CA LEU A 238 29.86 -17.61 11.34
C LEU A 238 29.87 -16.70 10.11
N ALA A 239 29.18 -15.56 10.17
CA ALA A 239 29.09 -14.56 9.13
C ALA A 239 30.34 -13.66 9.12
N LYS A 240 31.27 -13.95 8.22
CA LYS A 240 32.54 -13.21 8.05
C LYS A 240 32.63 -12.47 6.72
N TRP A 241 31.47 -12.03 6.21
CA TRP A 241 31.38 -11.38 4.90
C TRP A 241 31.85 -9.93 5.00
N LYS A 242 32.36 -9.38 3.89
CA LYS A 242 32.77 -7.98 3.82
C LYS A 242 31.52 -7.08 3.89
N GLY A 243 31.53 -6.09 4.77
CA GLY A 243 30.43 -5.13 4.92
C GLY A 243 29.27 -5.63 5.79
N PHE A 244 29.39 -6.80 6.39
CA PHE A 244 28.42 -7.28 7.38
C PHE A 244 28.71 -6.64 8.74
N ASP A 245 27.70 -5.98 9.30
CA ASP A 245 27.69 -5.51 10.68
C ASP A 245 27.12 -6.59 11.62
N GLN A 246 27.42 -6.49 12.92
CA GLN A 246 26.91 -7.45 13.90
C GLN A 246 25.38 -7.39 13.98
N LEU A 247 24.74 -8.56 13.98
CA LEU A 247 23.30 -8.64 14.22
C LEU A 247 22.94 -8.13 15.62
N ALA A 248 22.02 -7.18 15.67
CA ALA A 248 21.33 -6.77 16.88
C ALA A 248 20.29 -7.84 17.30
N VAL A 249 19.71 -7.68 18.49
CA VAL A 249 18.59 -8.52 18.96
C VAL A 249 17.37 -7.63 19.17
N ALA A 250 16.24 -8.03 18.60
CA ALA A 250 15.04 -7.19 18.50
C ALA A 250 13.79 -7.92 19.01
N PHE A 251 13.12 -7.33 20.00
CA PHE A 251 11.80 -7.81 20.42
C PHE A 251 10.71 -7.25 19.52
N VAL A 252 9.91 -8.11 18.91
CA VAL A 252 8.80 -7.73 18.02
C VAL A 252 7.47 -7.96 18.74
N ALA A 253 7.00 -6.91 19.42
CA ALA A 253 5.75 -6.94 20.17
C ALA A 253 4.50 -7.01 19.27
N GLY A 254 3.38 -7.47 19.84
CA GLY A 254 2.06 -7.45 19.20
C GLY A 254 1.78 -8.61 18.23
N HIS A 255 2.72 -9.54 18.12
CA HIS A 255 2.65 -10.71 17.24
C HIS A 255 2.61 -12.05 18.00
N GLU A 256 2.60 -11.99 19.34
CA GLU A 256 2.67 -13.13 20.26
C GLU A 256 1.54 -14.14 20.01
N SER A 257 0.36 -13.66 19.61
CA SER A 257 -0.82 -14.51 19.34
C SER A 257 -0.76 -15.26 18.01
N ARG A 258 0.11 -14.83 17.09
CA ARG A 258 0.21 -15.38 15.72
C ARG A 258 1.47 -16.21 15.51
N VAL A 259 2.51 -15.93 16.29
CA VAL A 259 3.81 -16.57 16.18
C VAL A 259 4.00 -17.47 17.41
N PRO A 260 4.34 -18.75 17.27
CA PRO A 260 4.56 -19.62 18.42
C PRO A 260 5.88 -19.27 19.16
N VAL A 261 5.97 -19.64 20.44
CA VAL A 261 7.22 -19.61 21.21
C VAL A 261 8.31 -20.43 20.49
N GLY A 262 9.55 -19.94 20.52
CA GLY A 262 10.69 -20.56 19.86
C GLY A 262 10.81 -20.24 18.37
N HIS A 263 9.97 -19.34 17.84
CA HIS A 263 10.11 -18.80 16.48
C HIS A 263 11.07 -17.61 16.49
N LEU A 264 12.18 -17.74 15.78
CA LEU A 264 13.20 -16.72 15.62
C LEU A 264 13.38 -16.38 14.15
N GLU A 265 13.65 -15.11 13.86
CA GLU A 265 13.93 -14.66 12.50
C GLU A 265 15.27 -13.93 12.46
N VAL A 266 16.11 -14.27 11.49
CA VAL A 266 17.36 -13.59 11.21
C VAL A 266 17.17 -12.74 9.97
N TRP A 267 17.28 -11.44 10.15
CA TRP A 267 17.23 -10.46 9.07
C TRP A 267 18.64 -9.90 8.88
N THR A 268 19.19 -9.99 7.67
CA THR A 268 20.53 -9.45 7.38
C THR A 268 20.62 -8.80 5.99
N SER A 269 21.47 -7.79 5.87
CA SER A 269 21.81 -7.15 4.61
C SER A 269 23.29 -6.77 4.56
N VAL A 270 23.79 -6.59 3.35
CA VAL A 270 25.05 -5.87 3.09
C VAL A 270 24.75 -4.87 1.99
N ASP A 271 25.03 -3.60 2.23
CA ASP A 271 24.85 -2.53 1.24
C ASP A 271 26.04 -2.39 0.27
#